data_AF-A0A950EPI4-F1
#
_entry.id   AF-A0A950EPI4-F1
#
_cell.length_a   1.000
_cell.length_b   1.000
_cell.length_c   1.000
_cell.angle_alpha   90.00
_cell.angle_beta   90.00
_cell.angle_gamma   90.00
#
_symmetry.space_group_name_H-M   'P 1'
#
loop_
_entity.id
_entity.type
_entity.pdbx_description
1 polymer ?
#
loop_
_entity_poly.entity_id
_entity_poly.type
_entity_poly.pdbx_seq_one_letter_code
_entity_poly.pdbx_strand_id
1 'polypeptide(L)'
;TWDDAEGDYDHVRPPVRQIIPGESWVSEGPRVPFILISPYARRGGIVHDFGDQSSVVKLVNDVFGLPPLAGLPNESRATALGLARYGVDSLGPEDAQDSSITDLVGGFDAGRLAGTTAPLPASDAIIADDMVNGLPPGMSCKSLGIVPTDAQLGIATTIPADFNPRPKTNPTK
;
A
#
# COMPACT_ATOMS: atom_id res chain seq x y z
N THR A 1 -5.19 5.51 -0.50
CA THR A 1 -4.13 4.82 0.25
C THR A 1 -4.41 4.99 1.73
N TRP A 2 -3.74 4.21 2.57
CA TRP A 2 -3.73 4.37 4.03
C TRP A 2 -2.37 4.94 4.46
N ASP A 3 -2.31 5.51 5.65
CA ASP A 3 -1.09 6.01 6.27
C ASP A 3 -0.25 4.89 6.87
N ASP A 4 -0.87 3.94 7.58
CA ASP A 4 -0.22 2.75 8.11
C ASP A 4 -1.13 1.49 8.09
N ALA A 5 -0.61 0.38 8.63
CA ALA A 5 -1.29 -0.92 8.67
C ALA A 5 -1.89 -1.25 10.06
N GLU A 6 -1.89 -0.32 11.01
CA GLU A 6 -2.33 -0.48 12.40
C GLU A 6 -1.67 -1.63 13.21
N GLY A 7 -0.63 -2.25 12.64
CA GLY A 7 -0.02 -3.48 13.17
C GLY A 7 -0.78 -4.76 12.80
N ASP A 8 -1.78 -4.67 11.91
CA ASP A 8 -2.46 -5.83 11.37
C ASP A 8 -1.51 -6.72 10.58
N TYR A 9 -1.85 -8.01 10.58
CA TYR A 9 -1.03 -9.01 9.91
C TYR A 9 -1.08 -8.87 8.39
N ASP A 10 0.09 -8.74 7.78
CA ASP A 10 0.31 -8.98 6.36
C ASP A 10 1.35 -10.09 6.17
N HIS A 11 1.10 -10.97 5.20
CA HIS A 11 1.96 -12.12 4.95
C HIS A 11 3.25 -11.75 4.20
N VAL A 12 3.33 -10.58 3.56
CA VAL A 12 4.52 -10.16 2.83
C VAL A 12 5.49 -9.53 3.81
N ARG A 13 6.68 -10.11 3.89
CA ARG A 13 7.78 -9.50 4.64
C ARG A 13 8.14 -8.16 3.99
N PRO A 14 8.15 -7.05 4.75
CA PRO A 14 8.56 -5.77 4.20
C PRO A 14 9.98 -5.82 3.64
N PRO A 15 10.22 -5.29 2.43
CA PRO A 15 11.55 -5.23 1.87
C PRO A 15 12.41 -4.27 2.68
N VAL A 16 13.66 -4.68 2.91
CA VAL A 16 14.69 -3.83 3.49
C VAL A 16 15.12 -2.82 2.44
N ARG A 17 15.08 -1.54 2.79
CA ARG A 17 15.32 -0.46 1.83
C ARG A 17 16.47 0.44 2.19
N GLN A 18 16.63 0.72 3.48
CA GLN A 18 17.75 1.52 3.94
C GLN A 18 18.41 0.88 5.16
N ILE A 19 19.70 1.13 5.30
CA ILE A 19 20.46 0.80 6.51
C ILE A 19 20.79 2.13 7.16
N ILE A 20 20.16 2.43 8.30
CA ILE A 20 20.54 3.59 9.09
C ILE A 20 21.79 3.24 9.91
N PRO A 21 22.87 4.05 9.86
CA PRO A 21 24.08 3.80 10.61
C PRO A 21 23.83 3.77 12.12
N GLY A 22 24.19 2.65 12.75
CA GLY A 22 23.99 2.46 14.19
C GLY A 22 22.61 1.92 14.58
N GLU A 23 21.70 1.76 13.63
CA GLU A 23 20.39 1.13 13.83
C GLU A 23 20.28 -0.19 13.05
N SER A 24 19.21 -0.93 13.31
CA SER A 24 18.87 -2.11 12.51
C SER A 24 18.40 -1.69 11.10
N TRP A 25 18.20 -2.67 10.22
CA TRP A 25 17.58 -2.47 8.91
C TRP A 25 16.31 -1.62 9.01
N VAL A 26 16.24 -0.53 8.25
CA VAL A 26 15.00 0.19 8.04
C VAL A 26 14.35 -0.41 6.80
N SER A 27 13.39 -1.28 7.05
CA SER A 27 12.49 -1.77 6.02
C SER A 27 11.39 -0.76 5.77
N GLU A 28 10.73 -0.88 4.62
CA GLU A 28 9.36 -0.36 4.51
C GLU A 28 8.51 -0.86 5.68
N GLY A 29 7.40 -0.16 5.91
CA GLY A 29 6.33 -0.69 6.73
C GLY A 29 5.63 -1.90 6.09
N PRO A 30 4.71 -2.56 6.82
CA PRO A 30 3.78 -3.50 6.22
C PRO A 30 3.03 -2.88 5.04
N ARG A 31 2.60 -3.72 4.09
CA ARG A 31 1.81 -3.24 2.94
C ARG A 31 0.50 -2.65 3.41
N VAL A 32 0.11 -1.54 2.80
CA VAL A 32 -1.20 -0.93 2.95
C VAL A 32 -2.01 -1.05 1.67
N PRO A 33 -3.35 -1.04 1.72
CA PRO A 33 -4.14 -1.09 0.50
C PRO A 33 -3.96 0.21 -0.33
N PHE A 34 -4.09 0.10 -1.64
CA PHE A 34 -4.07 1.24 -2.54
C PHE A 34 -5.16 1.08 -3.61
N ILE A 35 -5.90 2.15 -3.87
CA ILE A 35 -6.97 2.18 -4.86
C ILE A 35 -6.77 3.42 -5.71
N LEU A 36 -6.71 3.23 -7.03
CA LEU A 36 -6.69 4.30 -8.02
C LEU A 36 -8.06 4.38 -8.69
N ILE A 37 -8.76 5.49 -8.49
CA ILE A 37 -10.04 5.78 -9.14
C ILE A 37 -9.84 6.97 -10.07
N SER A 38 -9.98 6.75 -11.37
CA SER A 38 -9.85 7.79 -12.38
C SER A 38 -10.63 7.40 -13.64
N PRO A 39 -11.21 8.37 -14.37
CA PRO A 39 -11.78 8.11 -15.70
C PRO A 39 -10.72 7.63 -16.71
N TYR A 40 -9.43 7.79 -16.41
CA TYR A 40 -8.31 7.33 -17.25
C TYR A 40 -7.64 6.04 -16.74
N ALA A 41 -8.11 5.46 -15.63
CA ALA A 41 -7.52 4.27 -15.05
C ALA A 41 -7.71 3.02 -15.95
N ARG A 42 -6.85 2.02 -15.77
CA ARG A 42 -7.09 0.67 -16.30
C ARG A 42 -8.30 0.06 -15.59
N ARG A 43 -9.32 -0.32 -16.35
CA ARG A 43 -10.55 -0.90 -15.78
C ARG A 43 -10.28 -2.28 -15.18
N GLY A 44 -10.59 -2.47 -13.89
CA GLY A 44 -10.35 -3.73 -13.18
C GLY A 44 -8.87 -4.16 -13.16
N GLY A 45 -7.95 -3.22 -13.39
CA GLY A 45 -6.52 -3.50 -13.43
C GLY A 45 -5.95 -3.71 -12.03
N ILE A 46 -5.01 -4.65 -11.92
CA ILE A 46 -4.14 -4.79 -10.76
C ILE A 46 -2.74 -4.39 -11.21
N VAL A 47 -2.15 -3.40 -10.55
CA VAL A 47 -0.79 -2.95 -10.79
C VAL A 47 0.11 -3.59 -9.74
N HIS A 48 1.14 -4.28 -10.19
CA HIS A 48 2.11 -4.98 -9.33
C HIS A 48 3.44 -4.22 -9.22
N ASP A 49 3.50 -3.01 -9.77
CA ASP A 49 4.67 -2.16 -9.69
C ASP A 49 4.99 -1.89 -8.22
N PHE A 50 6.28 -1.96 -7.90
CA PHE A 50 6.72 -1.73 -6.54
C PHE A 50 6.58 -0.25 -6.19
N GLY A 51 5.87 0.04 -5.10
CA GLY A 51 5.51 1.39 -4.69
C GLY A 51 5.38 1.52 -3.18
N ASP A 52 5.61 2.73 -2.69
CA ASP A 52 5.32 3.19 -1.33
C ASP A 52 4.46 4.46 -1.35
N GLN A 53 4.28 5.15 -0.22
CA GLN A 53 3.54 6.40 -0.15
C GLN A 53 4.16 7.55 -0.99
N SER A 54 5.47 7.53 -1.26
CA SER A 54 6.12 8.52 -2.12
C SER A 54 5.70 8.42 -3.59
N SER A 55 5.22 7.25 -4.04
CA SER A 55 4.65 7.05 -5.38
C SER A 55 3.52 8.04 -5.69
N VAL A 56 2.75 8.45 -4.68
CA VAL A 56 1.67 9.43 -4.84
C VAL A 56 2.24 10.82 -5.17
N VAL A 57 3.35 11.19 -4.53
CA VAL A 57 4.03 12.47 -4.79
C VAL A 57 4.64 12.44 -6.19
N LYS A 58 5.27 11.34 -6.61
CA LYS A 58 5.76 11.16 -7.97
C LYS A 58 4.65 11.32 -9.01
N LEU A 59 3.50 10.68 -8.80
CA LEU A 59 2.35 10.84 -9.69
C LEU A 59 1.93 12.31 -9.83
N VAL A 60 1.87 13.04 -8.71
CA VAL A 60 1.56 14.48 -8.71
C VAL A 60 2.61 15.26 -9.51
N ASN A 61 3.89 14.96 -9.31
CA ASN A 61 4.97 15.60 -10.07
C ASN A 61 4.81 15.37 -11.57
N ASP A 62 4.51 14.15 -12.00
CA ASP A 62 4.33 13.82 -13.42
C ASP A 62 3.07 14.45 -14.02
N VAL A 63 1.96 14.45 -13.28
CA VAL A 63 0.70 15.04 -13.75
C VAL A 63 0.79 16.55 -13.90
N PHE A 64 1.50 17.23 -13.01
CA PHE A 64 1.58 18.70 -12.98
C PHE A 64 2.91 19.26 -13.52
N GLY A 65 3.84 18.41 -13.95
CA GLY A 65 5.17 18.83 -14.42
C GLY A 65 6.00 19.52 -13.33
N LEU A 66 5.93 19.04 -12.09
CA LEU A 66 6.65 19.61 -10.95
C LEU A 66 8.02 18.93 -10.77
N PRO A 67 9.01 19.66 -10.23
CA PRO A 67 10.27 19.04 -9.83
C PRO A 67 10.08 18.13 -8.60
N PRO A 68 10.83 17.02 -8.49
CA PRO A 68 10.86 16.21 -7.27
C PRO A 68 11.24 17.01 -6.02
N LEU A 69 10.63 16.68 -4.88
CA LEU A 69 10.96 17.25 -3.59
C LEU A 69 12.41 16.98 -3.21
N ALA A 70 12.92 15.78 -3.51
CA ALA A 70 14.33 15.41 -3.33
C ALA A 70 15.32 16.40 -4.00
N GLY A 71 14.90 17.04 -5.10
CA GLY A 71 15.69 18.01 -5.84
C GLY A 71 15.63 19.44 -5.30
N LEU A 72 14.83 19.71 -4.25
CA LEU A 72 14.70 21.06 -3.70
C LEU A 72 15.96 21.45 -2.92
N PRO A 73 16.36 22.75 -2.91
CA PRO A 73 17.64 23.17 -2.34
C PRO A 73 17.87 22.76 -0.87
N ASN A 74 16.81 22.75 -0.07
CA ASN A 74 16.90 22.32 1.33
C ASN A 74 17.12 20.81 1.46
N GLU A 75 16.41 20.02 0.65
CA GLU A 75 16.51 18.56 0.64
C GLU A 75 17.87 18.13 0.09
N SER A 76 18.30 18.68 -1.06
CA SER A 76 19.61 18.37 -1.62
C SER A 76 20.77 18.71 -0.65
N ARG A 77 20.63 19.82 0.11
CA ARG A 77 21.59 20.15 1.17
C ARG A 77 21.52 19.14 2.33
N ALA A 78 20.33 18.71 2.72
CA ALA A 78 20.15 17.73 3.78
C ALA A 78 20.74 16.36 3.39
N THR A 79 20.54 15.90 2.16
CA THR A 79 21.14 14.68 1.60
C THR A 79 22.67 14.76 1.62
N ALA A 80 23.26 15.88 1.17
CA ALA A 80 24.72 16.07 1.21
C ALA A 80 25.28 16.04 2.65
N LEU A 81 24.57 16.64 3.60
CA LEU A 81 24.94 16.57 5.03
C LEU A 81 24.79 15.15 5.59
N GLY A 82 23.73 14.44 5.16
CA GLY A 82 23.48 13.04 5.49
C GLY A 82 24.63 12.14 5.06
N LEU A 83 25.06 12.26 3.81
CA LEU A 83 26.20 11.53 3.27
C LEU A 83 27.50 11.87 4.01
N ALA A 84 27.78 13.16 4.23
CA ALA A 84 29.00 13.59 4.90
C ALA A 84 29.08 13.12 6.36
N ARG A 85 27.94 13.04 7.05
CA ARG A 85 27.88 12.72 8.48
C ARG A 85 27.68 11.24 8.77
N TYR A 86 26.92 10.55 7.93
CA TYR A 86 26.43 9.19 8.16
C TYR A 86 26.86 8.20 7.05
N GLY A 87 27.39 8.68 5.92
CA GLY A 87 27.77 7.81 4.81
C GLY A 87 26.58 7.25 4.03
N VAL A 88 25.40 7.86 4.16
CA VAL A 88 24.15 7.46 3.49
C VAL A 88 23.70 8.57 2.55
N ASP A 89 23.52 8.24 1.27
CA ASP A 89 23.07 9.15 0.21
C ASP A 89 21.57 9.07 -0.08
N SER A 90 20.84 8.13 0.54
CA SER A 90 19.39 7.94 0.40
C SER A 90 18.56 8.67 1.47
N LEU A 91 19.13 9.64 2.18
CA LEU A 91 18.39 10.41 3.18
C LEU A 91 17.62 11.55 2.50
N GLY A 92 16.29 11.51 2.60
CA GLY A 92 15.40 12.56 2.08
C GLY A 92 14.09 11.99 1.51
N PRO A 93 13.31 12.83 0.81
CA PRO A 93 12.14 12.38 0.06
C PRO A 93 12.51 11.36 -1.03
N GLU A 94 11.70 10.32 -1.19
CA GLU A 94 11.93 9.21 -2.15
C GLU A 94 11.29 9.44 -3.53
N ASP A 95 10.85 10.67 -3.81
CA ASP A 95 10.17 11.04 -5.05
C ASP A 95 11.13 11.40 -6.20
N ALA A 96 12.44 11.18 -6.02
CA ALA A 96 13.45 11.36 -7.06
C ALA A 96 13.21 10.42 -8.26
N GLN A 97 13.53 10.89 -9.48
CA GLN A 97 13.28 10.16 -10.73
C GLN A 97 14.06 8.83 -10.87
N ASP A 98 15.15 8.67 -10.13
CA ASP A 98 16.01 7.47 -10.15
C ASP A 98 15.65 6.43 -9.08
N SER A 99 14.65 6.70 -8.22
CA SER A 99 14.25 5.74 -7.21
C SER A 99 13.50 4.56 -7.84
N SER A 100 13.71 3.35 -7.28
CA SER A 100 13.06 2.10 -7.69
C SER A 100 11.54 2.06 -7.43
N ILE A 101 10.96 3.20 -7.05
CA ILE A 101 9.54 3.38 -6.75
C ILE A 101 8.79 3.87 -7.97
N THR A 102 7.65 3.23 -8.22
CA THR A 102 6.72 3.60 -9.29
C THR A 102 6.21 5.02 -9.15
N ASP A 103 5.88 5.62 -10.28
CA ASP A 103 5.15 6.88 -10.40
C ASP A 103 3.63 6.69 -10.49
N LEU A 104 3.15 5.43 -10.37
CA LEU A 104 1.75 5.01 -10.52
C LEU A 104 1.16 5.24 -11.92
N VAL A 105 1.93 5.70 -12.91
CA VAL A 105 1.46 5.90 -14.29
C VAL A 105 1.05 4.56 -14.91
N GLY A 106 1.64 3.45 -14.44
CA GLY A 106 1.23 2.08 -14.75
C GLY A 106 -0.24 1.77 -14.43
N GLY A 107 -0.90 2.55 -13.56
CA GLY A 107 -2.34 2.42 -13.26
C GLY A 107 -3.28 2.98 -14.31
N PHE A 108 -2.78 3.72 -15.30
CA PHE A 108 -3.58 4.37 -16.32
C PHE A 108 -3.58 3.62 -17.66
N ASP A 109 -4.67 3.79 -18.42
CA ASP A 109 -4.82 3.24 -19.76
C ASP A 109 -4.22 4.21 -20.78
N ALA A 110 -3.22 3.74 -21.53
CA ALA A 110 -2.50 4.58 -22.50
C ALA A 110 -3.43 5.15 -23.59
N GLY A 111 -4.44 4.39 -24.03
CA GLY A 111 -5.39 4.85 -25.03
C GLY A 111 -6.28 5.96 -24.49
N ARG A 112 -6.71 5.85 -23.22
CA ARG A 112 -7.48 6.90 -22.54
C ARG A 112 -6.67 8.16 -22.33
N LEU A 113 -5.41 8.03 -21.89
CA LEU A 113 -4.50 9.17 -21.75
C LEU A 113 -4.23 9.85 -23.10
N ALA A 114 -4.08 9.07 -24.18
CA ALA A 114 -3.87 9.60 -25.53
C ALA A 114 -5.17 10.13 -26.20
N GLY A 115 -6.33 10.03 -25.54
CA GLY A 115 -7.61 10.42 -26.11
C GLY A 115 -8.14 9.53 -27.24
N THR A 116 -7.53 8.36 -27.45
CA THR A 116 -7.95 7.37 -28.46
C THR A 116 -9.01 6.40 -27.95
N THR A 117 -9.08 6.23 -26.63
CA THR A 117 -10.11 5.43 -25.93
C THR A 117 -10.96 6.36 -25.07
N ALA A 118 -12.28 6.16 -25.07
CA ALA A 118 -13.18 6.95 -24.23
C ALA A 118 -12.88 6.77 -22.73
N PRO A 119 -12.98 7.83 -21.91
CA PRO A 119 -12.83 7.74 -20.46
C PRO A 119 -13.90 6.83 -19.83
N LEU A 120 -13.59 6.24 -18.68
CA LEU A 120 -14.53 5.42 -17.92
C LEU A 120 -15.69 6.28 -17.39
N PRO A 121 -16.94 5.76 -17.44
CA PRO A 121 -18.08 6.46 -16.87
C PRO A 121 -18.02 6.46 -15.33
N ALA A 122 -18.57 7.50 -14.71
CA ALA A 122 -18.62 7.61 -13.24
C ALA A 122 -19.36 6.45 -12.57
N SER A 123 -20.29 5.80 -13.27
CA SER A 123 -21.01 4.61 -12.79
C SER A 123 -20.08 3.45 -12.41
N ASP A 124 -18.88 3.38 -12.99
CA ASP A 124 -17.90 2.34 -12.67
C ASP A 124 -17.31 2.47 -11.26
N ALA A 125 -17.37 3.67 -10.68
CA ALA A 125 -16.88 3.93 -9.33
C ALA A 125 -17.98 3.82 -8.26
N ILE A 126 -19.22 3.52 -8.66
CA ILE A 126 -20.37 3.43 -7.75
C ILE A 126 -20.50 1.99 -7.26
N ILE A 127 -20.44 1.81 -5.94
CA ILE A 127 -20.83 0.56 -5.28
C ILE A 127 -22.35 0.59 -5.11
N ALA A 128 -23.02 -0.51 -5.45
CA ALA A 128 -24.47 -0.60 -5.38
C ALA A 128 -24.98 -0.41 -3.93
N ASP A 129 -26.11 0.28 -3.78
CA ASP A 129 -26.67 0.62 -2.46
C ASP A 129 -27.01 -0.61 -1.61
N ASP A 130 -27.41 -1.72 -2.23
CA ASP A 130 -27.70 -2.98 -1.54
C ASP A 130 -26.43 -3.64 -0.96
N MET A 131 -25.28 -3.44 -1.61
CA MET A 131 -23.98 -3.86 -1.09
C MET A 131 -23.48 -2.97 0.04
N VAL A 132 -23.69 -1.65 -0.04
CA VAL A 132 -23.26 -0.70 1.01
C VAL A 132 -24.14 -0.81 2.25
N ASN A 133 -25.46 -0.92 2.06
CA ASN A 133 -26.44 -0.90 3.14
C ASN A 133 -26.80 -2.31 3.65
N GLY A 134 -26.27 -3.36 3.03
CA GLY A 134 -26.45 -4.75 3.44
C GLY A 134 -25.29 -5.25 4.31
N LEU A 135 -25.61 -6.12 5.28
CA LEU A 135 -24.56 -6.94 5.88
C LEU A 135 -24.23 -8.09 4.92
N PRO A 136 -22.94 -8.40 4.69
CA PRO A 136 -22.59 -9.58 3.94
C PRO A 136 -23.17 -10.82 4.65
N PRO A 137 -23.60 -11.85 3.89
CA PRO A 137 -24.06 -13.09 4.48
C PRO A 137 -22.93 -13.70 5.34
N GLY A 138 -23.29 -14.46 6.38
CA GLY A 138 -22.29 -15.11 7.24
C GLY A 138 -21.30 -15.93 6.41
N MET A 139 -20.02 -15.55 6.45
CA MET A 139 -18.96 -16.20 5.71
C MET A 139 -18.27 -17.26 6.57
N SER A 140 -18.02 -18.43 5.99
CA SER A 140 -17.21 -19.50 6.57
C SER A 140 -15.85 -19.56 5.87
N CYS A 141 -14.83 -20.17 6.50
CA CYS A 141 -13.56 -20.46 5.82
C CYS A 141 -13.79 -21.18 4.48
N LYS A 142 -14.74 -22.12 4.45
CA LYS A 142 -15.14 -22.84 3.24
C LYS A 142 -15.70 -21.91 2.16
N SER A 143 -16.57 -20.96 2.51
CA SER A 143 -17.16 -20.03 1.52
C SER A 143 -16.14 -19.00 1.01
N LEU A 144 -15.11 -18.70 1.81
CA LEU A 144 -14.01 -17.82 1.44
C LEU A 144 -12.90 -18.53 0.65
N GLY A 145 -12.97 -19.86 0.49
CA GLY A 145 -11.88 -20.64 -0.10
C GLY A 145 -10.61 -20.63 0.75
N ILE A 146 -10.73 -20.35 2.05
CA ILE A 146 -9.61 -20.28 3.00
C ILE A 146 -9.51 -21.62 3.72
N VAL A 147 -8.30 -22.17 3.77
CA VAL A 147 -7.94 -23.27 4.67
C VAL A 147 -7.02 -22.69 5.74
N PRO A 148 -7.45 -22.64 7.01
CA PRO A 148 -6.59 -22.21 8.11
C PRO A 148 -5.31 -23.06 8.20
N THR A 149 -4.17 -22.43 8.53
CA THR A 149 -2.86 -23.10 8.57
C THR A 149 -2.82 -24.27 9.57
N ASP A 150 -3.51 -24.15 10.70
CA ASP A 150 -3.62 -25.23 11.68
C ASP A 150 -4.36 -26.44 11.11
N ALA A 151 -5.48 -26.22 10.42
CA ALA A 151 -6.19 -27.26 9.69
C ALA A 151 -5.34 -27.86 8.55
N GLN A 152 -4.60 -27.04 7.81
CA GLN A 152 -3.72 -27.50 6.73
C GLN A 152 -2.56 -28.36 7.26
N LEU A 153 -1.99 -28.00 8.40
CA LEU A 153 -0.85 -28.69 9.02
C LEU A 153 -1.27 -29.79 10.01
N GLY A 154 -2.57 -30.01 10.23
CA GLY A 154 -3.07 -30.98 11.20
C GLY A 154 -2.74 -30.62 12.66
N ILE A 155 -2.53 -29.33 12.94
CA ILE A 155 -2.21 -28.83 14.28
C ILE A 155 -3.50 -28.74 15.09
N ALA A 156 -3.60 -29.51 16.18
CA ALA A 156 -4.71 -29.39 17.11
C ALA A 156 -4.53 -28.15 17.99
N THR A 157 -5.32 -27.11 17.74
CA THR A 157 -5.36 -25.89 18.57
C THR A 157 -6.28 -26.13 19.76
N THR A 158 -5.73 -26.14 20.98
CA THR A 158 -6.53 -26.18 22.22
C THR A 158 -6.91 -24.76 22.58
N ILE A 159 -8.14 -24.37 22.26
CA ILE A 159 -8.66 -23.04 22.59
C ILE A 159 -9.01 -23.00 24.08
N PRO A 160 -8.44 -22.09 24.89
CA PRO A 160 -8.82 -21.92 26.29
C PRO A 160 -10.33 -21.66 26.45
N ALA A 161 -10.91 -22.15 27.54
CA ALA A 161 -12.36 -22.02 27.79
C ALA A 161 -12.82 -20.56 27.93
N ASP A 162 -11.91 -19.65 28.28
CA ASP A 162 -12.11 -18.22 28.43
C ASP A 162 -11.70 -17.39 27.21
N PHE A 163 -11.30 -18.04 26.10
CA PHE A 163 -10.92 -17.34 24.88
C PHE A 163 -12.12 -16.62 24.26
N ASN A 164 -12.03 -15.29 24.19
CA ASN A 164 -13.03 -14.46 23.55
C ASN A 164 -12.55 -13.95 22.19
N PRO A 165 -13.05 -14.48 21.07
CA PRO A 165 -12.66 -14.01 19.73
C PRO A 165 -13.26 -12.64 19.37
N ARG A 166 -14.08 -12.01 20.23
CA ARG A 166 -14.73 -10.72 19.96
C ARG A 166 -14.02 -9.60 20.73
N PRO A 167 -13.52 -8.54 20.05
CA PRO A 167 -12.79 -7.43 20.67
C PRO A 167 -13.55 -6.59 21.74
N LYS A 168 -14.82 -6.90 22.05
CA LYS A 168 -15.68 -6.03 22.89
C LYS A 168 -16.50 -6.75 23.97
N THR A 169 -16.16 -7.98 24.32
CA THR A 169 -16.82 -8.65 25.45
C THR A 169 -15.74 -9.04 26.45
N ASN A 170 -15.76 -8.42 27.63
CA ASN A 170 -14.91 -8.85 28.73
C ASN A 170 -15.36 -10.27 29.09
N PRO A 171 -14.50 -11.30 29.04
CA PRO A 171 -14.92 -12.63 29.47
C PRO A 171 -15.41 -12.52 30.92
N THR A 172 -16.70 -12.80 31.10
CA THR A 172 -17.34 -12.85 32.42
C THR A 172 -16.58 -13.85 33.28
N LYS A 173 -16.17 -13.40 34.47
CA LYS A 173 -15.74 -14.26 35.58
C LYS A 173 -16.72 -15.41 35.81
#